data_AF-A0A2N3PVK4-F1
#
_entry.id   AF-A0A2N3PVK4-F1
#
_cell.length_a   1.000
_cell.length_b   1.000
_cell.length_c   1.000
_cell.angle_alpha   90.00
_cell.angle_beta   90.00
_cell.angle_gamma   90.00
#
_symmetry.space_group_name_H-M   'P 1'
#
loop_
_entity.id
_entity.type
_entity.pdbx_description
1 polymer ?
#
loop_
_entity_poly.entity_id
_entity_poly.type
_entity_poly.pdbx_seq_one_letter_code
_entity_poly.pdbx_strand_id
1 'polypeptide(L)'
;MMTFPGRQVRSDERDCVTDFWWWITDFGDSAVTLPLAFLVIVYLVFILHRRRAGVALALATGGTAFVLLLLKLSFRACTSGGGLITSPSGHVAMSAVVYGCLAILMARGTAWRLPILAGTALFVLAVAVSRLAIGAHNLPEVLTGMGVGTGFSVAFGLSLGHEPPMMHRRRQLLVIAALAILVTFGLNPPIEEAIAAIASDLQGRIPGCE
;
A
#
# COMPACT_ATOMS: atom_id res chain seq x y z
N MET A 1 9.57 1.57 -38.09
CA MET A 1 8.71 2.29 -37.13
C MET A 1 7.37 1.57 -37.07
N MET A 2 7.23 0.60 -36.16
CA MET A 2 5.97 -0.12 -35.93
C MET A 2 5.35 0.43 -34.65
N THR A 3 4.26 1.17 -34.82
CA THR A 3 3.43 1.73 -33.76
C THR A 3 2.66 0.60 -33.05
N PHE A 4 2.91 0.42 -31.77
CA PHE A 4 2.09 -0.41 -30.89
C PHE A 4 0.69 0.21 -30.76
N PRO A 5 -0.41 -0.51 -31.05
CA PRO A 5 -1.74 0.01 -30.83
C PRO A 5 -2.01 0.04 -29.33
N GLY A 6 -2.07 1.24 -28.76
CA GLY A 6 -2.56 1.46 -27.41
C GLY A 6 -3.99 0.94 -27.31
N ARG A 7 -4.19 -0.08 -26.48
CA ARG A 7 -5.51 -0.52 -26.04
C ARG A 7 -6.09 0.58 -25.14
N GLN A 8 -6.66 1.60 -25.78
CA GLN A 8 -7.58 2.53 -25.16
C GLN A 8 -8.84 1.73 -24.79
N VAL A 9 -8.94 1.32 -23.53
CA VAL A 9 -10.20 0.83 -22.97
C VAL A 9 -11.17 2.01 -23.04
N ARG A 10 -12.12 1.89 -23.97
CA ARG A 10 -13.19 2.84 -24.21
C ARG A 10 -13.98 2.99 -22.92
N SER A 11 -14.15 4.22 -22.45
CA SER A 11 -14.82 4.59 -21.18
C SER A 11 -16.33 4.26 -21.11
N ASP A 12 -16.84 3.44 -22.03
CA ASP A 12 -18.25 3.22 -22.36
C ASP A 12 -18.74 1.79 -22.00
N GLU A 13 -17.86 0.93 -21.46
CA GLU A 13 -18.16 -0.48 -21.12
C GLU A 13 -17.72 -0.80 -19.66
N ARG A 14 -18.15 0.02 -18.71
CA ARG A 14 -18.02 -0.27 -17.28
C ARG A 14 -19.23 -1.08 -16.82
N ASP A 15 -19.08 -2.40 -16.74
CA ASP A 15 -20.07 -3.26 -16.09
C ASP A 15 -19.95 -3.16 -14.55
N CYS A 16 -21.04 -3.34 -13.81
CA CYS A 16 -21.06 -3.28 -12.33
C CYS A 16 -19.97 -4.13 -11.66
N VAL A 17 -19.55 -5.22 -12.30
CA VAL A 17 -18.51 -6.12 -11.79
C VAL A 17 -17.13 -5.48 -11.86
N THR A 18 -16.80 -4.78 -12.96
CA THR A 18 -15.53 -4.06 -13.09
C THR A 18 -15.49 -2.86 -12.15
N ASP A 19 -16.60 -2.12 -12.02
CA ASP A 19 -16.70 -1.01 -11.06
C ASP A 19 -16.48 -1.46 -9.62
N PHE A 20 -17.00 -2.63 -9.24
CA PHE A 20 -16.75 -3.22 -7.92
C PHE A 20 -15.26 -3.48 -7.68
N TRP A 21 -14.53 -4.02 -8.67
CA TRP A 21 -13.10 -4.27 -8.54
C TRP A 21 -12.28 -2.99 -8.48
N TRP A 22 -12.65 -1.96 -9.24
CA TRP A 22 -12.03 -0.62 -9.15
C TRP A 22 -12.24 -0.02 -7.75
N TRP A 23 -13.46 -0.08 -7.24
CA TRP A 23 -13.80 0.40 -5.89
C TRP A 23 -13.00 -0.30 -4.78
N ILE A 24 -12.78 -1.62 -4.90
CA ILE A 24 -11.89 -2.36 -3.98
C ILE A 24 -10.44 -1.90 -4.13
N THR A 25 -9.98 -1.66 -5.35
CA THR A 25 -8.59 -1.29 -5.59
C THR A 25 -8.26 0.11 -5.05
N ASP A 26 -9.22 1.03 -5.03
CA ASP A 26 -9.05 2.39 -4.50
C ASP A 26 -8.65 2.40 -3.02
N PHE A 27 -9.11 1.41 -2.23
CA PHE A 27 -8.64 1.26 -0.85
C PHE A 27 -7.15 0.94 -0.72
N GLY A 28 -6.56 0.34 -1.77
CA GLY A 28 -5.14 0.04 -1.83
C GLY A 28 -4.33 1.15 -2.46
N ASP A 29 -4.96 2.25 -2.89
CA ASP A 29 -4.26 3.33 -3.52
C ASP A 29 -3.37 4.09 -2.52
N SER A 30 -2.29 4.65 -3.06
CA SER A 30 -1.35 5.52 -2.33
C SER A 30 -2.06 6.78 -1.83
N ALA A 31 -3.11 7.23 -2.53
CA ALA A 31 -3.98 8.33 -2.11
C ALA A 31 -4.67 8.08 -0.76
N VAL A 32 -4.98 6.83 -0.43
CA VAL A 32 -5.62 6.47 0.86
C VAL A 32 -4.57 6.05 1.89
N THR A 33 -3.64 5.19 1.48
CA THR A 33 -2.69 4.54 2.40
C THR A 33 -1.63 5.51 2.96
N LEU A 34 -1.15 6.48 2.17
CA LEU A 34 -0.13 7.44 2.64
C LEU A 34 -0.70 8.46 3.65
N PRO A 35 -1.84 9.13 3.40
CA PRO A 35 -2.40 10.03 4.40
C PRO A 35 -2.83 9.30 5.66
N LEU A 36 -3.37 8.08 5.53
CA LEU A 36 -3.71 7.25 6.67
C LEU A 36 -2.47 6.94 7.52
N ALA A 37 -1.38 6.49 6.90
CA ALA A 37 -0.11 6.23 7.60
C ALA A 37 0.41 7.49 8.30
N PHE A 38 0.43 8.64 7.59
CA PHE A 38 0.88 9.91 8.14
C PHE A 38 0.06 10.35 9.36
N LEU A 39 -1.26 10.31 9.27
CA LEU A 39 -2.15 10.69 10.36
C LEU A 39 -1.96 9.79 11.59
N VAL A 40 -1.80 8.48 11.38
CA VAL A 40 -1.56 7.53 12.47
C VAL A 40 -0.19 7.78 13.12
N ILE A 41 0.86 8.06 12.33
CA ILE A 41 2.19 8.41 12.83
C ILE A 41 2.11 9.69 13.68
N VAL A 42 1.51 10.76 13.16
CA VAL A 42 1.35 12.04 13.86
C VAL A 42 0.60 11.84 15.17
N TYR A 43 -0.51 11.09 15.14
CA TYR A 43 -1.29 10.79 16.32
C TYR A 43 -0.48 10.01 17.37
N LEU A 44 0.28 8.98 16.95
CA LEU A 44 1.14 8.20 17.85
C LEU A 44 2.25 9.06 18.49
N VAL A 45 2.90 9.91 17.71
CA VAL A 45 4.06 10.71 18.14
C VAL A 45 3.63 11.89 19.01
N PHE A 46 2.63 12.65 18.58
CA PHE A 46 2.30 13.95 19.17
C PHE A 46 1.15 13.90 20.18
N ILE A 47 0.17 13.01 19.99
CA ILE A 47 -0.99 12.93 20.89
C ILE A 47 -0.82 11.84 21.95
N LEU A 48 -0.22 10.71 21.56
CA LEU A 48 0.02 9.59 22.47
C LEU A 48 1.42 9.55 23.05
N HIS A 49 2.33 10.41 22.57
CA HIS A 49 3.73 10.46 22.97
C HIS A 49 4.47 9.12 22.85
N ARG A 50 3.97 8.20 22.01
CA ARG A 50 4.57 6.89 21.71
C ARG A 50 5.52 7.02 20.54
N ARG A 51 6.58 7.82 20.70
CA ARG A 51 7.55 8.11 19.63
C ARG A 51 8.13 6.85 19.00
N ARG A 52 8.43 5.82 19.81
CA ARG A 52 8.95 4.53 19.31
C ARG A 52 7.98 3.85 18.33
N ALA A 53 6.69 3.77 18.68
CA ALA A 53 5.67 3.18 17.81
C ALA A 53 5.46 4.01 16.54
N GLY A 54 5.44 5.34 16.65
CA GLY A 54 5.32 6.23 15.50
C GLY A 54 6.51 6.12 14.54
N VAL A 55 7.73 6.12 15.06
CA VAL A 55 8.96 5.95 14.27
C VAL A 55 9.01 4.55 13.64
N ALA A 56 8.66 3.50 14.39
CA ALA A 56 8.60 2.15 13.84
C ALA A 56 7.59 2.03 12.69
N LEU A 57 6.43 2.68 12.80
CA LEU A 57 5.43 2.72 11.73
C LEU A 57 5.92 3.50 10.51
N ALA A 58 6.60 4.63 10.72
CA ALA A 58 7.24 5.41 9.67
C ALA A 58 8.32 4.61 8.94
N LEU A 59 9.15 3.86 9.69
CA LEU A 59 10.18 2.98 9.11
C LEU A 59 9.58 1.81 8.35
N ALA A 60 8.48 1.21 8.85
CA ALA A 60 7.82 0.10 8.16
C ALA A 60 7.20 0.55 6.82
N THR A 61 6.46 1.65 6.84
CA THR A 61 5.79 2.21 5.64
C THR A 61 6.80 2.80 4.66
N GLY A 62 7.74 3.63 5.15
CA GLY A 62 8.82 4.20 4.34
C GLY A 62 9.78 3.14 3.79
N GLY A 63 10.12 2.13 4.60
CA GLY A 63 10.93 0.99 4.18
C GLY A 63 10.25 0.15 3.09
N THR A 64 8.95 -0.09 3.21
CA THR A 64 8.14 -0.75 2.16
C THR A 64 8.19 0.05 0.86
N ALA A 65 7.96 1.36 0.94
CA ALA A 65 8.02 2.27 -0.22
C ALA A 65 9.39 2.23 -0.90
N PHE A 66 10.45 2.31 -0.09
CA PHE A 66 11.83 2.32 -0.55
C PHE A 66 12.23 1.01 -1.22
N VAL A 67 11.92 -0.14 -0.60
CA VAL A 67 12.20 -1.46 -1.18
C VAL A 67 11.46 -1.63 -2.50
N LEU A 68 10.18 -1.23 -2.58
CA LEU A 68 9.44 -1.28 -3.83
C LEU A 68 10.02 -0.37 -4.91
N LEU A 69 10.47 0.84 -4.54
CA LEU A 69 11.10 1.76 -5.47
C LEU A 69 12.38 1.13 -6.06
N LEU A 70 13.25 0.60 -5.20
CA LEU A 70 14.46 -0.10 -5.65
C LEU A 70 14.12 -1.27 -6.56
N LEU A 71 13.13 -2.06 -6.17
CA LEU A 71 12.73 -3.25 -6.91
C LEU A 71 12.15 -2.88 -8.29
N LYS A 72 11.35 -1.82 -8.38
CA LYS A 72 10.86 -1.26 -9.64
C LYS A 72 11.98 -0.74 -10.53
N LEU A 73 12.98 -0.05 -9.96
CA LEU A 73 14.13 0.44 -10.72
C LEU A 73 14.96 -0.71 -11.26
N SER A 74 15.25 -1.72 -10.44
CA SER A 74 16.00 -2.92 -10.84
C SER A 74 15.30 -3.70 -11.96
N PHE A 75 13.98 -3.91 -11.85
CA PHE A 75 13.24 -4.63 -12.88
C PHE A 75 13.09 -3.82 -14.17
N ARG A 76 12.91 -2.49 -14.09
CA ARG A 76 12.88 -1.62 -15.29
C ARG A 76 14.24 -1.53 -15.99
N ALA A 77 15.34 -1.56 -15.24
CA ALA A 77 16.68 -1.50 -15.79
C ALA A 77 17.14 -2.83 -16.43
N CYS A 78 16.73 -3.97 -15.86
CA CYS A 78 17.28 -5.29 -16.25
C CYS A 78 16.30 -6.24 -16.94
N THR A 79 15.00 -5.93 -17.01
CA THR A 79 13.99 -6.82 -17.60
C THR A 79 13.39 -6.19 -18.85
N SER A 80 14.20 -6.04 -19.90
CA SER A 80 13.74 -5.67 -21.25
C SER A 80 13.17 -6.90 -21.98
N GLY A 81 11.89 -7.21 -21.72
CA GLY A 81 11.10 -8.05 -22.62
C GLY A 81 10.98 -9.54 -22.31
N GLY A 82 10.51 -9.92 -21.12
CA GLY A 82 9.98 -11.29 -20.92
C GLY A 82 10.04 -11.90 -19.51
N GLY A 83 10.48 -11.16 -18.48
CA GLY A 83 10.54 -11.68 -17.11
C GLY A 83 9.16 -11.90 -16.47
N LEU A 84 9.05 -12.93 -15.61
CA LEU A 84 7.83 -13.28 -14.87
C LEU A 84 7.30 -12.16 -13.94
N ILE A 85 8.18 -11.21 -13.58
CA ILE A 85 7.91 -10.03 -12.75
C ILE A 85 8.43 -8.82 -13.52
N THR A 86 7.54 -7.91 -13.89
CA THR A 86 7.88 -6.64 -14.56
C THR A 86 7.92 -5.50 -13.55
N SER A 87 6.97 -5.48 -12.61
CA SER A 87 6.93 -4.46 -11.54
C SER A 87 6.08 -4.94 -10.36
N PRO A 88 6.63 -5.01 -9.13
CA PRO A 88 5.86 -5.44 -7.96
C PRO A 88 4.72 -4.46 -7.64
N SER A 89 3.57 -5.01 -7.21
CA SER A 89 2.37 -4.21 -6.94
C SER A 89 2.52 -3.33 -5.70
N GLY A 90 2.55 -2.01 -5.94
CA GLY A 90 2.62 -1.00 -4.88
C GLY A 90 1.37 -0.96 -4.00
N HIS A 91 0.19 -1.12 -4.61
CA HIS A 91 -1.10 -1.10 -3.91
C HIS A 91 -1.19 -2.22 -2.87
N VAL A 92 -0.79 -3.42 -3.27
CA VAL A 92 -0.85 -4.61 -2.40
C VAL A 92 0.15 -4.49 -1.26
N ALA A 93 1.38 -4.02 -1.54
CA ALA A 93 2.39 -3.85 -0.50
C ALA A 93 2.02 -2.77 0.51
N MET A 94 1.53 -1.61 0.05
CA MET A 94 1.13 -0.51 0.93
C MET A 94 -0.10 -0.86 1.75
N SER A 95 -1.08 -1.55 1.15
CA SER A 95 -2.22 -2.10 1.87
C SER A 95 -1.77 -3.07 2.96
N ALA A 96 -0.89 -4.02 2.61
CA ALA A 96 -0.39 -4.99 3.56
C ALA A 96 0.33 -4.33 4.73
N VAL A 97 1.21 -3.34 4.48
CA VAL A 97 1.96 -2.69 5.56
C VAL A 97 1.10 -1.77 6.44
N VAL A 98 0.27 -0.91 5.83
CA VAL A 98 -0.50 0.10 6.58
C VAL A 98 -1.62 -0.57 7.38
N TYR A 99 -2.45 -1.40 6.73
CA TYR A 99 -3.54 -2.08 7.40
C TYR A 99 -3.02 -3.16 8.35
N GLY A 100 -1.93 -3.86 7.99
CA GLY A 100 -1.27 -4.83 8.87
C GLY A 100 -0.75 -4.20 10.17
N CYS A 101 -0.05 -3.07 10.08
CA CYS A 101 0.43 -2.36 11.27
C CYS A 101 -0.72 -1.85 12.15
N LEU A 102 -1.78 -1.31 11.54
CA LEU A 102 -2.99 -0.89 12.26
C LEU A 102 -3.65 -2.08 12.97
N ALA A 103 -3.81 -3.20 12.29
CA ALA A 103 -4.38 -4.42 12.86
C ALA A 103 -3.56 -4.93 14.04
N ILE A 104 -2.22 -4.90 13.94
CA ILE A 104 -1.33 -5.27 15.03
C ILE A 104 -1.54 -4.35 16.25
N LEU A 105 -1.62 -3.02 16.06
CA LEU A 105 -1.90 -2.07 17.14
C LEU A 105 -3.26 -2.33 17.80
N MET A 106 -4.30 -2.58 16.99
CA MET A 106 -5.67 -2.83 17.47
C MET A 106 -5.82 -4.18 18.17
N ALA A 107 -5.04 -5.17 17.76
CA ALA A 107 -5.08 -6.53 18.28
C ALA A 107 -4.34 -6.73 19.61
N ARG A 108 -3.50 -5.78 20.05
CA ARG A 108 -2.74 -5.94 21.32
C ARG A 108 -3.64 -5.82 22.54
N GLY A 109 -3.69 -6.86 23.38
CA GLY A 109 -4.46 -6.84 24.64
C GLY A 109 -5.97 -6.91 24.42
N THR A 110 -6.42 -7.73 23.46
CA THR A 110 -7.84 -8.03 23.25
C THR A 110 -8.03 -9.50 22.93
N ALA A 111 -9.15 -10.06 23.36
CA ALA A 111 -9.60 -11.39 22.95
C ALA A 111 -9.87 -11.47 21.42
N TRP A 112 -10.17 -10.32 20.79
CA TRP A 112 -10.44 -10.21 19.35
C TRP A 112 -9.18 -10.14 18.48
N ARG A 113 -8.01 -10.50 19.01
CA ARG A 113 -6.74 -10.46 18.25
C ARG A 113 -6.80 -11.25 16.95
N LEU A 114 -7.19 -12.52 17.03
CA LEU A 114 -7.27 -13.41 15.87
C LEU A 114 -8.25 -12.91 14.80
N PRO A 115 -9.51 -12.56 15.13
CA PRO A 115 -10.45 -12.08 14.11
C PRO A 115 -10.03 -10.74 13.48
N ILE A 116 -9.41 -9.82 14.23
CA ILE A 116 -8.88 -8.56 13.66
C ILE A 116 -7.79 -8.85 12.63
N LEU A 117 -6.83 -9.71 12.97
CA LEU A 117 -5.73 -10.07 12.07
C LEU A 117 -6.24 -10.84 10.85
N ALA A 118 -7.15 -11.79 11.05
CA ALA A 118 -7.76 -12.58 9.98
C ALA A 118 -8.58 -11.71 9.03
N GLY A 119 -9.42 -10.81 9.56
CA GLY A 119 -10.19 -9.86 8.76
C GLY A 119 -9.30 -8.92 7.93
N THR A 120 -8.20 -8.47 8.53
CA THR A 120 -7.21 -7.63 7.81
C THR A 120 -6.51 -8.42 6.71
N ALA A 121 -6.12 -9.66 6.97
CA ALA A 121 -5.50 -10.53 5.96
C ALA A 121 -6.46 -10.79 4.79
N LEU A 122 -7.74 -11.05 5.08
CA LEU A 122 -8.77 -11.24 4.05
C LEU A 122 -8.98 -9.96 3.23
N PHE A 123 -8.97 -8.79 3.86
CA PHE A 123 -9.07 -7.51 3.17
C PHE A 123 -7.88 -7.25 2.24
N VAL A 124 -6.65 -7.47 2.71
CA VAL A 124 -5.44 -7.35 1.87
C VAL A 124 -5.48 -8.35 0.71
N LEU A 125 -6.00 -9.56 0.94
CA LEU A 125 -6.19 -10.56 -0.11
C LEU A 125 -7.23 -10.09 -1.13
N ALA A 126 -8.32 -9.45 -0.71
CA ALA A 126 -9.31 -8.87 -1.62
C ALA A 126 -8.70 -7.79 -2.52
N VAL A 127 -7.85 -6.91 -1.97
CA VAL A 127 -7.07 -5.93 -2.76
C VAL A 127 -6.09 -6.62 -3.70
N ALA A 128 -5.47 -7.72 -3.29
CA ALA A 128 -4.58 -8.50 -4.16
C ALA A 128 -5.35 -9.12 -5.34
N VAL A 129 -6.52 -9.70 -5.08
CA VAL A 129 -7.39 -10.29 -6.11
C VAL A 129 -7.92 -9.22 -7.06
N SER A 130 -8.27 -8.02 -6.58
CA SER A 130 -8.73 -6.94 -7.46
C SER A 130 -7.69 -6.55 -8.50
N ARG A 131 -6.40 -6.51 -8.12
CA ARG A 131 -5.30 -6.20 -9.05
C ARG A 131 -5.09 -7.27 -10.12
N LEU A 132 -5.36 -8.53 -9.80
CA LEU A 132 -5.36 -9.63 -10.76
C LEU A 132 -6.58 -9.56 -11.68
N ALA A 133 -7.76 -9.27 -11.11
CA ALA A 133 -9.03 -9.20 -11.84
C ALA A 133 -9.07 -8.05 -12.86
N ILE A 134 -8.48 -6.89 -12.54
CA ILE A 134 -8.33 -5.76 -13.46
C ILE A 134 -7.22 -6.04 -14.52
N GLY A 135 -6.45 -7.12 -14.36
CA GLY A 135 -5.33 -7.44 -15.26
C GLY A 135 -4.16 -6.47 -15.16
N ALA A 136 -4.07 -5.71 -14.05
CA ALA A 136 -3.04 -4.69 -13.86
C ALA A 136 -1.68 -5.28 -13.47
N HIS A 137 -1.65 -6.47 -12.88
CA HIS A 137 -0.45 -7.17 -12.43
C HIS A 137 -0.58 -8.68 -12.59
N ASN A 138 0.58 -9.35 -12.70
CA ASN A 138 0.65 -10.81 -12.66
C ASN A 138 0.71 -11.34 -11.21
N LEU A 139 0.38 -12.63 -11.02
CA LEU A 139 0.41 -13.28 -9.69
C LEU A 139 1.76 -13.13 -8.96
N PRO A 140 2.92 -13.34 -9.61
CA PRO A 140 4.21 -13.16 -8.95
C PRO A 140 4.43 -11.73 -8.43
N GLU A 141 3.99 -10.71 -9.17
CA GLU A 141 4.14 -9.30 -8.80
C GLU A 141 3.31 -8.94 -7.56
N VAL A 142 2.10 -9.50 -7.49
CA VAL A 142 1.19 -9.34 -6.36
C VAL A 142 1.75 -10.03 -5.11
N LEU A 143 2.27 -11.25 -5.26
CA LEU A 143 2.90 -12.00 -4.15
C LEU A 143 4.15 -11.31 -3.63
N THR A 144 5.00 -10.77 -4.52
CA THR A 144 6.18 -10.00 -4.10
C THR A 144 5.77 -8.76 -3.31
N GLY A 145 4.81 -7.98 -3.80
CA GLY A 145 4.30 -6.81 -3.07
C GLY A 145 3.73 -7.18 -1.70
N MET A 146 2.89 -8.23 -1.65
CA MET A 146 2.29 -8.74 -0.41
C MET A 146 3.36 -9.20 0.59
N GLY A 147 4.38 -9.92 0.12
CA GLY A 147 5.49 -10.41 0.95
C GLY A 147 6.28 -9.27 1.58
N VAL A 148 6.63 -8.23 0.80
CA VAL A 148 7.33 -7.04 1.32
C VAL A 148 6.51 -6.34 2.39
N GLY A 149 5.24 -6.00 2.09
CA GLY A 149 4.40 -5.27 3.06
C GLY A 149 4.07 -6.07 4.32
N THR A 150 3.87 -7.39 4.18
CA THR A 150 3.65 -8.28 5.33
C THR A 150 4.92 -8.40 6.17
N GLY A 151 6.09 -8.53 5.54
CA GLY A 151 7.38 -8.59 6.23
C GLY A 151 7.63 -7.36 7.10
N PHE A 152 7.40 -6.15 6.56
CA PHE A 152 7.50 -4.92 7.34
C PHE A 152 6.44 -4.81 8.44
N SER A 153 5.21 -5.30 8.22
CA SER A 153 4.18 -5.37 9.27
C SER A 153 4.60 -6.25 10.44
N VAL A 154 5.16 -7.43 10.14
CA VAL A 154 5.67 -8.35 11.15
C VAL A 154 6.83 -7.72 11.90
N ALA A 155 7.79 -7.13 11.18
CA ALA A 155 8.92 -6.42 11.79
C ALA A 155 8.44 -5.28 12.72
N PHE A 156 7.44 -4.51 12.30
CA PHE A 156 6.80 -3.51 13.13
C PHE A 156 6.19 -4.13 14.40
N GLY A 157 5.41 -5.20 14.28
CA GLY A 157 4.81 -5.88 15.43
C GLY A 157 5.83 -6.42 16.42
N LEU A 158 6.97 -6.92 15.93
CA LEU A 158 8.11 -7.36 16.76
C LEU A 158 8.78 -6.16 17.46
N SER A 159 8.96 -5.04 16.75
CA SER A 159 9.59 -3.83 17.31
C SER A 159 8.80 -3.19 18.46
N LEU A 160 7.49 -3.43 18.54
CA LEU A 160 6.62 -2.92 19.60
C LEU A 160 6.84 -3.62 20.96
N GLY A 161 7.61 -4.71 21.05
CA GLY A 161 8.02 -5.35 22.31
C GLY A 161 6.87 -5.58 23.31
N HIS A 162 7.11 -5.35 24.60
CA HIS A 162 6.09 -5.44 25.66
C HIS A 162 5.33 -4.12 25.91
N GLU A 163 5.33 -3.18 24.95
CA GLU A 163 4.62 -1.90 25.13
C GLU A 163 3.14 -2.15 25.49
N PRO A 164 2.63 -1.50 26.57
CA PRO A 164 1.31 -1.82 27.11
C PRO A 164 0.19 -1.52 26.10
N PRO A 165 -0.90 -2.31 26.12
CA PRO A 165 -1.96 -2.25 25.12
C PRO A 165 -2.75 -0.92 25.17
N MET A 166 -3.14 -0.41 24.00
CA MET A 166 -3.75 0.92 23.83
C MET A 166 -5.26 0.98 24.13
N MET A 167 -5.74 0.15 25.05
CA MET A 167 -7.16 -0.25 25.16
C MET A 167 -8.15 0.94 25.27
N HIS A 168 -7.80 2.00 26.02
CA HIS A 168 -8.67 3.18 26.21
C HIS A 168 -8.73 4.14 25.00
N ARG A 169 -7.74 4.09 24.09
CA ARG A 169 -7.64 5.03 22.96
C ARG A 169 -7.78 4.37 21.58
N ARG A 170 -8.16 3.09 21.53
CA ARG A 170 -8.47 2.40 20.25
C ARG A 170 -9.62 3.04 19.49
N ARG A 171 -10.62 3.56 20.20
CA ARG A 171 -11.74 4.28 19.57
C ARG A 171 -11.26 5.51 18.79
N GLN A 172 -10.27 6.25 19.32
CA GLN A 172 -9.70 7.41 18.64
C GLN A 172 -8.91 7.00 17.39
N LEU A 173 -8.13 5.92 17.45
CA LEU A 173 -7.47 5.35 16.27
C LEU A 173 -8.47 4.93 15.19
N LEU A 174 -9.57 4.28 15.57
CA LEU A 174 -10.64 3.90 14.65
C LEU A 174 -11.30 5.12 14.01
N VAL A 175 -11.58 6.18 14.79
CA VAL A 175 -12.15 7.42 14.28
C VAL A 175 -11.18 8.11 13.32
N ILE A 176 -9.89 8.18 13.65
CA ILE A 176 -8.88 8.76 12.75
C ILE A 176 -8.75 7.94 11.47
N ALA A 177 -8.71 6.61 11.58
CA ALA A 177 -8.66 5.74 10.40
C ALA A 177 -9.92 5.88 9.53
N ALA A 178 -11.10 5.91 10.16
CA ALA A 178 -12.37 6.08 9.46
C ALA A 178 -12.48 7.46 8.80
N LEU A 179 -12.03 8.54 9.46
CA LEU A 179 -11.99 9.88 8.88
C LEU A 179 -10.97 9.98 7.75
N ALA A 180 -9.78 9.40 7.91
CA ALA A 180 -8.77 9.37 6.87
C ALA A 180 -9.29 8.64 5.63
N ILE A 181 -9.91 7.47 5.81
CA ILE A 181 -10.56 6.73 4.74
C ILE A 181 -11.69 7.58 4.15
N LEU A 182 -12.63 8.10 4.94
CA LEU A 182 -13.77 8.88 4.43
C LEU A 182 -13.34 10.12 3.63
N VAL A 183 -12.28 10.80 4.06
CA VAL A 183 -11.77 12.01 3.39
C VAL A 183 -11.01 11.66 2.11
N THR A 184 -10.30 10.53 2.07
CA THR A 184 -9.45 10.15 0.92
C THR A 184 -10.12 9.22 -0.07
N PHE A 185 -11.18 8.52 0.35
CA PHE A 185 -11.90 7.56 -0.46
C PHE A 185 -12.67 8.28 -1.57
N GLY A 186 -12.35 7.97 -2.82
CA GLY A 186 -12.92 8.65 -3.99
C GLY A 186 -12.28 10.00 -4.31
N LEU A 187 -11.29 10.46 -3.53
CA LEU A 187 -10.37 11.49 -4.03
C LEU A 187 -9.40 10.78 -4.98
N ASN A 188 -9.39 11.21 -6.24
CA ASN A 188 -8.28 10.99 -7.16
C ASN A 188 -7.35 12.21 -7.02
N PRO A 189 -6.53 12.33 -5.96
CA PRO A 189 -5.58 13.43 -5.92
C PRO A 189 -4.63 13.28 -7.12
N PRO A 190 -4.22 14.37 -7.79
CA PRO A 190 -3.35 14.37 -8.97
C PRO A 190 -1.89 14.01 -8.61
N ILE A 191 -1.70 13.00 -7.76
CA ILE A 191 -0.41 12.47 -7.34
C ILE A 191 0.22 11.72 -8.53
N GLU A 192 -0.57 11.10 -9.40
CA GLU A 192 -0.06 10.47 -10.62
C GLU A 192 0.52 11.49 -11.61
N GLU A 193 -0.04 12.70 -11.73
CA GLU A 193 0.54 13.78 -12.55
C GLU A 193 1.86 14.30 -11.95
N ALA A 194 1.92 14.46 -10.62
CA ALA A 194 3.12 14.89 -9.93
C ALA A 194 4.25 13.83 -10.01
N ILE A 195 3.91 12.55 -9.88
CA ILE A 195 4.87 11.44 -10.03
C ILE A 195 5.28 11.28 -11.51
N ALA A 196 4.37 11.45 -12.47
CA ALA A 196 4.68 11.41 -13.90
C ALA A 196 5.60 12.56 -14.32
N ALA A 197 5.39 13.77 -13.79
CA ALA A 197 6.26 14.92 -14.02
C ALA A 197 7.68 14.66 -13.49
N ILE A 198 7.80 14.15 -12.26
CA ILE A 198 9.11 13.82 -11.67
C ILE A 198 9.79 12.64 -12.40
N ALA A 199 9.02 11.63 -12.84
CA ALA A 199 9.56 10.50 -13.59
C ALA A 199 10.06 10.90 -14.99
N SER A 200 9.39 11.84 -15.65
CA SER A 200 9.84 12.38 -16.96
C SER A 200 11.14 13.16 -16.86
N ASP A 201 11.37 13.88 -15.75
CA ASP A 201 12.61 14.63 -15.50
C ASP A 201 13.80 13.71 -15.16
N LEU A 202 13.52 12.56 -14.53
CA LEU A 202 14.52 11.54 -14.20
C LEU A 202 14.91 10.65 -15.39
N GLN A 203 14.00 10.37 -16.33
CA GLN A 203 14.32 9.60 -17.54
C GLN A 203 15.32 10.32 -18.47
N GLY A 204 15.44 11.65 -18.38
CA GLY A 204 16.46 12.42 -19.09
C GLY A 204 17.87 12.38 -18.46
N ARG A 205 18.03 11.79 -17.27
CA ARG A 205 19.27 11.88 -16.46
C ARG A 205 19.98 10.55 -16.19
N ILE A 206 19.45 9.41 -16.63
CA ILE A 206 20.08 8.10 -16.41
C ILE A 206 20.66 7.59 -17.74
N PRO A 207 21.93 7.89 -18.05
CA PRO A 207 22.65 7.23 -19.14
C PRO A 207 23.09 5.83 -18.68
N GLY A 208 22.78 4.81 -19.47
CA GLY A 208 23.39 3.50 -19.35
C GLY A 208 22.43 2.42 -18.84
N CYS A 209 21.82 1.74 -19.79
CA CYS A 209 21.67 0.28 -19.82
C CYS A 209 21.21 -0.05 -21.23
N GLU A 210 22.16 -0.53 -22.05
CA GLU A 210 21.89 -1.21 -23.32
C GLU A 210 21.38 -2.63 -23.07
#